data_AF-A0A942GLR0-F1
#
_entry.id   AF-A0A942GLR0-F1
#
_cell.length_a   1.000
_cell.length_b   1.000
_cell.length_c   1.000
_cell.angle_alpha   90.00
_cell.angle_beta   90.00
_cell.angle_gamma   90.00
#
_symmetry.space_group_name_H-M   'P 1'
#
loop_
_entity.id
_entity.type
_entity.pdbx_description
1 polymer ?
#
loop_
_entity_poly.entity_id
_entity_poly.type
_entity_poly.pdbx_seq_one_letter_code
_entity_poly.pdbx_strand_id
1 'polypeptide(L)'
;MPASNDNVDGHTPTFWIRVDAVVELILKNQNYLHSKRTESLVEMVKKQLKVEDRMAKEYIKHAKKAVKIVSSENLSRARQKAILDREALLIEVKDDPKMKLEIMKDRDDLQGLYVSKIKESSEVTVKNIDMSQFTEYGLEKLKRGEKLEDVLLDPKSLKQNADTNTNSSRS
;
A
#
# COMPACT_ATOMS: atom_id res chain seq x y z
N MET A 1 28.21 28.05 0.65
CA MET A 1 27.30 27.17 -0.13
C MET A 1 27.02 25.93 0.71
N PRO A 2 25.81 25.71 1.23
CA PRO A 2 25.52 24.47 1.93
C PRO A 2 24.94 23.45 0.96
N ALA A 3 25.58 22.29 0.87
CA ALA A 3 25.02 21.09 0.25
C ALA A 3 24.01 20.49 1.25
N SER A 4 22.73 20.73 1.01
CA SER A 4 21.64 20.04 1.72
C SER A 4 21.62 18.59 1.23
N ASN A 5 22.38 17.72 1.89
CA ASN A 5 22.26 16.28 1.74
C ASN A 5 21.00 15.84 2.52
N ASP A 6 19.84 16.10 1.93
CA ASP A 6 18.57 15.59 2.43
C ASP A 6 18.51 14.07 2.17
N ASN A 7 19.19 13.32 3.04
CA ASN A 7 19.09 11.86 3.11
C ASN A 7 17.76 11.49 3.74
N VAL A 8 16.67 11.64 2.99
CA VAL A 8 15.40 11.00 3.32
C VAL A 8 15.63 9.49 3.16
N ASP A 9 15.53 8.74 4.26
CA ASP A 9 15.64 7.28 4.36
C ASP A 9 17.04 6.65 4.17
N GLY A 10 18.14 7.41 4.32
CA GLY A 10 19.50 6.85 4.21
C GLY A 10 19.94 6.50 2.79
N HIS A 11 19.18 6.93 1.79
CA HIS A 11 19.52 6.81 0.38
C HIS A 11 20.04 8.15 -0.18
N THR A 12 20.96 8.07 -1.13
CA THR A 12 21.55 9.26 -1.76
C THR A 12 20.58 9.95 -2.71
N PRO A 13 20.73 11.26 -2.99
CA PRO A 13 19.91 11.95 -4.00
C PRO A 13 19.93 11.25 -5.37
N THR A 14 21.09 10.71 -5.77
CA THR A 14 21.26 9.95 -7.01
C THR A 14 20.43 8.66 -7.04
N PHE A 15 20.18 8.03 -5.89
CA PHE A 15 19.29 6.88 -5.79
C PHE A 15 17.86 7.27 -6.17
N TRP A 16 17.36 8.37 -5.62
CA TRP A 16 15.99 8.83 -5.86
C TRP A 16 15.77 9.29 -7.30
N ILE A 17 16.75 9.96 -7.92
CA ILE A 17 16.70 10.29 -9.36
C ILE A 17 16.51 9.02 -10.22
N ARG A 18 17.18 7.92 -9.85
CA ARG A 18 17.05 6.63 -10.55
C ARG A 18 15.70 5.97 -10.27
N VAL A 19 15.16 6.09 -9.07
CA VAL A 19 13.81 5.64 -8.74
C VAL A 19 12.77 6.40 -9.57
N ASP A 20 12.89 7.72 -9.69
CA ASP A 20 11.97 8.55 -10.46
C ASP A 20 11.95 8.16 -11.95
N ALA A 21 13.12 7.88 -12.53
CA ALA A 21 13.20 7.36 -13.90
C ALA A 21 12.45 6.03 -14.06
N VAL A 22 12.50 5.15 -13.05
CA VAL A 22 11.75 3.88 -13.05
C VAL A 22 10.25 4.11 -12.81
N VAL A 23 9.87 5.10 -11.99
CA VAL A 23 8.48 5.52 -11.79
C VAL A 23 7.86 5.96 -13.11
N GLU A 24 8.54 6.84 -13.86
CA GLU A 24 8.07 7.26 -15.18
C GLU A 24 7.86 6.08 -16.14
N LEU A 25 8.80 5.13 -16.13
CA LEU A 25 8.74 3.96 -16.99
C LEU A 25 7.54 3.05 -16.64
N ILE A 26 7.24 2.90 -15.34
CA ILE A 26 6.05 2.18 -14.87
C ILE A 26 4.77 2.95 -15.22
N LEU A 27 4.76 4.27 -15.11
CA LEU A 27 3.58 5.09 -15.45
C LEU A 27 3.28 5.08 -16.96
N LYS A 28 4.31 5.06 -17.81
CA LYS A 28 4.17 4.94 -19.27
C LYS A 28 3.61 3.57 -19.69
N ASN A 29 3.78 2.53 -18.89
CA ASN A 29 3.18 1.22 -19.13
C ASN A 29 2.81 0.52 -17.81
N GLN A 30 1.57 0.72 -17.40
CA GLN A 30 1.06 0.22 -16.11
C GLN A 30 1.12 -1.31 -15.96
N ASN A 31 1.29 -2.08 -17.05
CA ASN A 31 1.47 -3.52 -16.98
C ASN A 31 2.69 -3.94 -16.13
N TYR A 32 3.67 -3.05 -15.96
CA TYR A 32 4.86 -3.27 -15.13
C TYR A 32 4.59 -3.23 -13.61
N LEU A 33 3.40 -2.79 -13.18
CA LEU A 33 2.97 -2.93 -11.79
C LEU A 33 2.79 -4.41 -11.41
N HIS A 34 2.35 -5.25 -12.34
CA HIS A 34 2.09 -6.66 -12.08
C HIS A 34 3.37 -7.47 -11.83
N SER A 35 3.28 -8.46 -10.93
CA SER A 35 4.39 -9.35 -10.55
C SER A 35 4.95 -10.10 -11.76
N LYS A 36 4.09 -10.58 -12.67
CA LYS A 36 4.42 -11.33 -13.89
C LYS A 36 5.36 -10.61 -14.86
N ARG A 37 5.46 -9.28 -14.78
CA ARG A 37 6.32 -8.45 -15.64
C ARG A 37 7.54 -7.89 -14.90
N THR A 38 7.75 -8.29 -13.65
CA THR A 38 8.82 -7.73 -12.81
C THR A 38 10.20 -8.12 -13.33
N GLU A 39 10.39 -9.35 -13.80
CA GLU A 39 11.69 -9.78 -14.37
C GLU A 39 12.05 -9.02 -15.64
N SER A 40 11.08 -8.85 -16.55
CA SER A 40 11.25 -8.02 -17.74
C SER A 40 11.56 -6.55 -17.40
N LEU A 41 10.89 -6.01 -16.38
CA LEU A 41 11.18 -4.66 -15.86
C LEU A 41 12.61 -4.58 -15.29
N VAL A 42 13.05 -5.60 -14.53
CA VAL A 42 14.42 -5.67 -14.00
C VAL A 42 15.44 -5.64 -15.12
N GLU A 43 15.27 -6.43 -16.18
CA GLU A 43 16.19 -6.44 -17.32
C GLU A 43 16.28 -5.07 -18.03
N MET A 44 15.15 -4.40 -18.23
CA MET A 44 15.14 -3.05 -18.82
C MET A 44 15.84 -2.03 -17.94
N VAL A 45 15.55 -2.03 -16.62
CA VAL A 45 16.16 -1.11 -15.67
C VAL A 45 17.66 -1.32 -15.58
N LYS A 46 18.13 -2.58 -15.56
CA LYS A 46 19.57 -2.90 -15.62
C LYS A 46 20.23 -2.34 -16.87
N LYS A 47 19.60 -2.56 -18.03
CA LYS A 47 20.16 -2.13 -19.33
C LYS A 47 20.21 -0.60 -19.44
N GLN A 48 19.17 0.10 -19.00
CA GLN A 48 19.08 1.55 -19.10
C GLN A 48 19.96 2.27 -18.07
N LEU A 49 19.97 1.81 -16.82
CA LEU A 49 20.70 2.46 -15.74
C LEU A 49 22.11 1.89 -15.51
N LYS A 50 22.49 0.83 -16.23
CA LYS A 50 23.77 0.11 -16.11
C LYS A 50 24.07 -0.27 -14.66
N VAL A 51 23.11 -0.95 -14.03
CA VAL A 51 23.20 -1.37 -12.62
C VAL A 51 23.05 -2.87 -12.46
N GLU A 52 23.48 -3.37 -11.31
CA GLU A 52 23.31 -4.77 -10.92
C GLU A 52 21.85 -5.13 -10.66
N ASP A 53 21.58 -6.43 -10.72
CA ASP A 53 20.26 -7.04 -10.52
C ASP A 53 19.62 -6.62 -9.18
N ARG A 54 20.43 -6.63 -8.12
CA ARG A 54 20.02 -6.24 -6.77
C ARG A 54 19.54 -4.79 -6.73
N MET A 55 20.34 -3.87 -7.27
CA MET A 55 20.03 -2.44 -7.30
C MET A 55 18.81 -2.14 -8.17
N ALA A 56 18.67 -2.81 -9.32
CA ALA A 56 17.49 -2.67 -10.18
C ALA A 56 16.20 -3.08 -9.46
N LYS A 57 16.22 -4.23 -8.76
CA LYS A 57 15.09 -4.70 -7.94
C LYS A 57 14.76 -3.71 -6.82
N GLU A 58 15.77 -3.12 -6.22
CA GLU A 58 15.61 -2.12 -5.16
C GLU A 58 14.97 -0.83 -5.69
N TYR A 59 15.44 -0.30 -6.82
CA TYR A 59 14.79 0.85 -7.48
C TYR A 59 13.34 0.56 -7.84
N ILE A 60 13.05 -0.62 -8.41
CA ILE A 60 11.69 -1.03 -8.77
C ILE A 60 10.79 -1.12 -7.55
N LYS A 61 11.29 -1.63 -6.41
CA LYS A 61 10.53 -1.73 -5.16
C LYS A 61 10.09 -0.34 -4.68
N HIS A 62 11.02 0.62 -4.66
CA HIS A 62 10.72 2.00 -4.26
C HIS A 62 9.82 2.69 -5.28
N ALA A 63 10.05 2.49 -6.58
CA ALA A 63 9.23 3.04 -7.64
C ALA A 63 7.77 2.53 -7.59
N LYS A 64 7.57 1.22 -7.38
CA LYS A 64 6.21 0.65 -7.22
C LYS A 64 5.50 1.19 -5.98
N LYS A 65 6.22 1.46 -4.89
CA LYS A 65 5.64 2.13 -3.70
C LYS A 65 5.24 3.57 -4.02
N ALA A 66 6.11 4.35 -4.66
CA ALA A 66 5.83 5.71 -5.07
C ALA A 66 4.62 5.79 -6.02
N VAL A 67 4.56 4.93 -7.04
CA VAL A 67 3.42 4.84 -7.96
C VAL A 67 2.13 4.49 -7.21
N LYS A 68 2.18 3.58 -6.22
CA LYS A 68 1.02 3.26 -5.38
C LYS A 68 0.54 4.47 -4.59
N ILE A 69 1.44 5.20 -3.93
CA ILE A 69 1.12 6.42 -3.17
C ILE A 69 0.47 7.46 -4.09
N VAL A 70 1.11 7.77 -5.22
CA VAL A 70 0.61 8.72 -6.23
C VAL A 70 -0.75 8.28 -6.76
N SER A 71 -0.94 6.98 -7.05
CA SER A 71 -2.23 6.45 -7.51
C SER A 71 -3.32 6.53 -6.43
N SER A 72 -2.98 6.30 -5.16
CA SER A 72 -3.94 6.39 -4.05
C SER A 72 -4.31 7.84 -3.71
N GLU A 73 -3.35 8.75 -3.73
CA GLU A 73 -3.59 10.18 -3.53
C GLU A 73 -4.43 10.76 -4.66
N ASN A 74 -4.13 10.39 -5.91
CA ASN A 74 -4.95 10.80 -7.06
C ASN A 74 -6.36 10.19 -7.02
N LEU A 75 -6.53 8.96 -6.52
CA LEU A 75 -7.84 8.32 -6.43
C LEU A 75 -8.69 8.90 -5.29
N SER A 76 -8.07 9.23 -4.15
CA SER A 76 -8.74 9.93 -3.05
C SER A 76 -9.14 11.35 -3.45
N ARG A 77 -8.24 12.11 -4.09
CA ARG A 77 -8.53 13.45 -4.61
C ARG A 77 -9.56 13.45 -5.72
N ALA A 78 -9.48 12.51 -6.68
CA ALA A 78 -10.48 12.35 -7.73
C ALA A 78 -11.86 12.00 -7.15
N ARG A 79 -11.91 11.22 -6.07
CA ARG A 79 -13.16 10.90 -5.37
C ARG A 79 -13.73 12.10 -4.61
N GLN A 80 -12.90 12.83 -3.86
CA GLN A 80 -13.35 14.05 -3.17
C GLN A 80 -13.91 15.05 -4.18
N LYS A 81 -13.23 15.24 -5.31
CA LYS A 81 -13.74 16.08 -6.41
C LYS A 81 -15.07 15.56 -6.95
N ALA A 82 -15.17 14.26 -7.25
CA ALA A 82 -16.39 13.63 -7.75
C ALA A 82 -17.59 13.71 -6.78
N ILE A 83 -17.35 13.74 -5.46
CA ILE A 83 -18.39 13.96 -4.43
C ILE A 83 -18.79 15.43 -4.40
N LEU A 84 -17.82 16.35 -4.35
CA LEU A 84 -18.06 17.79 -4.33
C LEU A 84 -18.80 18.26 -5.59
N ASP A 85 -18.44 17.74 -6.76
CA ASP A 85 -19.11 18.05 -8.04
C ASP A 85 -20.59 17.62 -7.99
N ARG A 86 -20.91 16.49 -7.34
CA ARG A 86 -22.30 16.01 -7.16
C ARG A 86 -23.07 16.79 -6.10
N GLU A 87 -22.39 17.20 -5.02
CA GLU A 87 -22.97 18.11 -4.02
C GLU A 87 -23.26 19.49 -4.62
N ALA A 88 -22.39 20.00 -5.50
CA ALA A 88 -22.62 21.22 -6.24
C ALA A 88 -23.82 21.09 -7.18
N LEU A 89 -23.92 19.99 -7.94
CA LEU A 89 -25.10 19.69 -8.77
C LEU A 89 -26.39 19.60 -7.95
N LEU A 90 -26.34 19.07 -6.72
CA LEU A 90 -27.49 19.01 -5.83
C LEU A 90 -27.99 20.41 -5.41
N ILE A 91 -27.08 21.38 -5.28
CA ILE A 91 -27.40 22.78 -4.95
C ILE A 91 -27.99 23.50 -6.19
N GLU A 92 -27.49 23.19 -7.38
CA GLU A 92 -27.94 23.80 -8.64
C GLU A 92 -29.31 23.29 -9.10
N VAL A 93 -29.64 22.02 -8.86
CA VAL A 93 -30.96 21.46 -9.13
C VAL A 93 -31.93 22.02 -8.09
N LYS A 94 -32.60 23.13 -8.37
CA LYS A 94 -33.49 23.76 -7.37
C LYS A 94 -34.83 23.04 -7.20
N ASP A 95 -35.42 22.49 -8.26
CA ASP A 95 -36.86 22.12 -8.23
C ASP A 95 -37.24 20.74 -8.82
N ASP A 96 -36.28 19.86 -9.14
CA ASP A 96 -36.60 18.48 -9.57
C ASP A 96 -36.27 17.46 -8.45
N PRO A 97 -37.29 16.98 -7.72
CA PRO A 97 -37.09 16.02 -6.63
C PRO A 97 -36.61 14.65 -7.11
N LYS A 98 -36.91 14.25 -8.36
CA LYS A 98 -36.45 12.97 -8.90
C LYS A 98 -34.96 13.03 -9.22
N MET A 99 -34.52 14.13 -9.86
CA MET A 99 -33.13 14.34 -10.22
C MET A 99 -32.22 14.51 -9.00
N LYS A 100 -32.70 15.20 -7.94
CA LYS A 100 -31.99 15.25 -6.64
C LYS A 100 -31.76 13.86 -6.05
N LEU A 101 -32.78 12.99 -6.12
CA LEU A 101 -32.72 11.65 -5.54
C LEU A 101 -31.76 10.74 -6.31
N GLU A 102 -31.68 10.90 -7.63
CA GLU A 102 -30.67 10.22 -8.47
C GLU A 102 -29.25 10.71 -8.16
N ILE A 103 -29.01 12.02 -8.04
CA ILE A 103 -27.70 12.58 -7.68
C ILE A 103 -27.25 12.10 -6.29
N MET A 104 -28.17 12.01 -5.32
CA MET A 104 -27.88 11.48 -3.98
C MET A 104 -27.51 9.99 -4.02
N LYS A 105 -28.22 9.18 -4.79
CA LYS A 105 -27.89 7.76 -4.98
C LYS A 105 -26.51 7.58 -5.62
N ASP A 106 -26.21 8.34 -6.67
CA ASP A 106 -24.90 8.30 -7.33
C ASP A 106 -23.76 8.69 -6.38
N ARG A 107 -23.98 9.68 -5.51
CA ARG A 107 -23.01 10.05 -4.46
C ARG A 107 -22.80 8.89 -3.48
N ASP A 108 -23.88 8.28 -3.00
CA ASP A 108 -23.84 7.21 -2.01
C ASP A 108 -23.24 5.91 -2.57
N ASP A 109 -23.49 5.59 -3.83
CA ASP A 109 -22.89 4.46 -4.54
C ASP A 109 -21.37 4.65 -4.72
N LEU A 110 -20.93 5.85 -5.10
CA LEU A 110 -19.50 6.18 -5.13
C LEU A 110 -18.86 6.15 -3.75
N GLN A 111 -19.62 6.50 -2.73
CA GLN A 111 -19.17 6.38 -1.36
C GLN A 111 -19.00 4.91 -0.97
N GLY A 112 -19.99 4.07 -1.29
CA GLY A 112 -20.01 2.63 -1.05
C GLY A 112 -18.91 1.87 -1.77
N LEU A 113 -18.71 2.11 -3.08
CA LEU A 113 -17.67 1.48 -3.88
C LEU A 113 -16.26 1.69 -3.31
N TYR A 114 -15.99 2.88 -2.77
CA TYR A 114 -14.71 3.16 -2.13
C TYR A 114 -14.56 2.47 -0.77
N VAL A 115 -15.62 2.45 0.05
CA VAL A 115 -15.59 1.72 1.33
C VAL A 115 -15.36 0.24 1.08
N SER A 116 -16.02 -0.34 0.08
CA SER A 116 -15.80 -1.73 -0.34
C SER A 116 -14.37 -1.96 -0.83
N LYS A 117 -13.82 -1.07 -1.67
CA LYS A 117 -12.43 -1.19 -2.15
C LYS A 117 -11.40 -1.07 -1.02
N ILE A 118 -11.63 -0.20 -0.04
CA ILE A 118 -10.80 -0.14 1.17
C ILE A 118 -10.93 -1.43 1.97
N LYS A 119 -12.16 -1.91 2.21
CA LYS A 119 -12.41 -3.14 2.96
C LYS A 119 -11.77 -4.37 2.31
N GLU A 120 -11.88 -4.52 1.00
CA GLU A 120 -11.19 -5.56 0.24
C GLU A 120 -9.67 -5.44 0.37
N SER A 121 -9.13 -4.21 0.30
CA SER A 121 -7.69 -4.00 0.49
C SER A 121 -7.21 -4.36 1.89
N SER A 122 -8.03 -4.13 2.92
CA SER A 122 -7.73 -4.54 4.31
C SER A 122 -7.96 -6.03 4.55
N GLU A 123 -8.95 -6.67 3.91
CA GLU A 123 -9.16 -8.12 3.99
C GLU A 123 -8.00 -8.91 3.35
N VAL A 124 -7.39 -8.40 2.27
CA VAL A 124 -6.20 -8.99 1.67
C VAL A 124 -5.00 -8.97 2.63
N THR A 125 -4.92 -7.97 3.52
CA THR A 125 -3.90 -7.90 4.58
C THR A 125 -4.15 -8.95 5.66
N VAL A 126 -5.41 -9.20 6.04
CA VAL A 126 -5.76 -10.20 7.06
C VAL A 126 -5.56 -11.63 6.55
N LYS A 127 -5.79 -11.90 5.26
CA LYS A 127 -5.60 -13.23 4.64
C LYS A 127 -4.14 -13.72 4.57
N ASN A 128 -3.17 -12.86 4.86
CA ASN A 128 -1.74 -13.22 4.91
C ASN A 128 -1.18 -13.32 6.35
N ILE A 129 -2.04 -13.24 7.37
CA ILE A 129 -1.62 -13.43 8.75
C ILE A 129 -1.61 -14.93 9.05
N ASP A 130 -0.43 -15.45 9.36
CA ASP A 130 -0.29 -16.82 9.82
C ASP A 130 -0.85 -16.95 11.24
N MET A 131 -2.11 -17.36 11.33
CA MET A 131 -2.82 -17.56 12.60
C MET A 131 -2.17 -18.61 13.51
N SER A 132 -1.26 -19.45 12.97
CA SER A 132 -0.54 -20.45 13.77
C SER A 132 0.50 -19.84 14.71
N GLN A 133 0.90 -18.59 14.49
CA GLN A 133 1.89 -17.85 15.29
C GLN A 133 1.30 -17.26 16.58
N PHE A 134 -0.03 -17.20 16.68
CA PHE A 134 -0.72 -16.66 17.85
C PHE A 134 -0.97 -17.74 18.90
N THR A 135 -0.90 -17.36 20.18
CA THR A 135 -1.35 -18.19 21.30
C THR A 135 -2.88 -18.22 21.34
N GLU A 136 -3.44 -19.14 22.11
CA GLU A 136 -4.90 -19.19 22.35
C GLU A 136 -5.44 -17.85 22.89
N TYR A 137 -4.65 -17.17 23.71
CA TYR A 137 -4.93 -15.82 24.21
C TYR A 137 -4.96 -14.75 23.11
N GLY A 138 -3.99 -14.74 22.20
CA GLY A 138 -3.97 -13.82 21.05
C GLY A 138 -5.13 -14.06 20.08
N LEU A 139 -5.49 -15.32 19.86
CA LEU A 139 -6.64 -15.70 19.03
C LEU A 139 -7.97 -15.28 19.65
N GLU A 140 -8.13 -15.36 20.98
CA GLU A 140 -9.33 -14.87 21.66
C GLU A 140 -9.48 -13.35 21.53
N LYS A 141 -8.39 -12.58 21.64
CA LYS A 141 -8.43 -11.13 21.46
C LYS A 141 -8.86 -10.73 20.05
N LEU A 142 -8.33 -11.42 19.04
CA LEU A 142 -8.75 -11.21 17.65
C LEU A 142 -10.23 -11.55 17.43
N LYS A 143 -10.74 -12.61 18.07
CA LYS A 143 -12.17 -12.97 18.02
C LYS A 143 -13.07 -11.93 18.70
N ARG A 144 -12.57 -11.23 19.71
CA ARG A 144 -13.29 -10.13 20.40
C ARG A 144 -13.27 -8.81 19.61
N GLY A 145 -12.56 -8.75 18.49
CA GLY A 145 -12.48 -7.57 17.62
C GLY A 145 -11.42 -6.56 18.04
N GLU A 146 -10.46 -6.94 18.88
CA GLU A 146 -9.29 -6.10 19.16
C GLU A 146 -8.46 -5.91 17.87
N LYS A 147 -7.85 -4.73 17.73
CA LYS A 147 -7.03 -4.42 16.53
C LYS A 147 -5.80 -5.31 16.51
N LEU A 148 -5.43 -5.77 15.33
CA LEU A 148 -4.27 -6.64 15.13
C LEU A 148 -2.97 -6.02 15.65
N GLU A 149 -2.79 -4.70 15.51
CA GLU A 149 -1.60 -4.01 16.01
C GLU A 149 -1.47 -4.14 17.54
N ASP A 150 -2.59 -4.03 18.26
CA ASP A 150 -2.64 -4.14 19.71
C ASP A 150 -2.38 -5.58 20.19
N VAL A 151 -2.83 -6.58 19.42
CA VAL A 151 -2.60 -7.99 19.71
C VAL A 151 -1.13 -8.38 19.46
N LEU A 152 -0.49 -7.84 18.42
CA LEU A 152 0.92 -8.10 18.10
C LEU A 152 1.90 -7.48 19.10
N LEU A 153 1.51 -6.40 19.77
CA LEU A 153 2.30 -5.73 20.81
C LEU A 153 2.21 -6.44 22.18
N ASP A 154 1.29 -7.39 22.34
CA ASP A 154 1.13 -8.13 23.59
C ASP A 154 2.03 -9.38 23.61
N PRO A 155 3.02 -9.46 24.52
CA PRO A 155 3.97 -10.56 24.59
C PRO A 155 3.32 -11.91 24.94
N LYS A 156 2.07 -11.93 25.41
CA LYS A 156 1.31 -13.16 25.68
C LYS A 156 0.53 -13.66 24.48
N SER A 157 0.40 -12.86 23.43
CA SER A 157 -0.41 -13.15 22.25
C SER A 157 0.34 -13.91 21.15
N LEU A 158 1.67 -13.94 21.21
CA LEU A 158 2.54 -14.61 20.23
C LEU A 158 3.26 -15.80 20.86
N LYS A 159 3.36 -16.91 20.12
CA LYS A 159 4.13 -18.07 20.56
C LYS A 159 5.61 -17.71 20.53
N GLN A 160 6.30 -17.85 21.67
CA GLN A 160 7.75 -17.71 21.71
C GLN A 160 8.38 -18.92 21.00
N ASN A 161 9.22 -18.71 20.00
CA ASN A 161 10.02 -19.77 19.40
C ASN A 161 11.01 -20.27 20.45
N ALA A 162 10.70 -21.41 21.06
CA ALA A 162 11.62 -22.12 21.94
C ALA A 162 12.64 -22.89 21.10
N ASP A 163 13.61 -22.19 20.51
CA ASP A 163 14.81 -22.85 20.00
C ASP A 163 15.77 -23.11 21.16
N THR A 164 15.83 -24.40 21.49
CA THR A 164 16.72 -25.06 22.42
C THR A 164 18.16 -24.95 21.93
N ASN A 165 18.98 -24.16 22.61
CA ASN A 165 20.44 -24.26 22.51
C ASN A 165 20.98 -24.93 23.78
N THR A 166 20.82 -26.25 23.87
CA THR A 166 21.51 -27.10 24.84
C THR A 166 22.47 -28.01 24.08
N ASN A 167 23.67 -27.52 23.78
CA ASN A 167 24.83 -28.39 23.51
C ASN A 167 26.16 -27.64 23.67
N SER A 168 26.69 -27.66 24.90
CA SER A 168 28.13 -27.53 25.26
C SER A 168 28.20 -27.48 26.80
N SER A 169 28.94 -28.25 27.56
CA SER A 169 29.98 -29.24 27.31
C SER A 169 30.03 -30.16 28.53
N ARG A 170 30.00 -31.48 28.33
CA ARG A 170 30.45 -32.44 29.35
C ARG A 170 31.06 -33.64 28.64
N SER A 171 32.37 -33.56 28.42
CA SER A 171 33.31 -34.67 28.26
C SER A 171 34.70 -34.11 28.49
#